data_AF-F0SPG4-F1
#
_entry.id   AF-F0SPG4-F1
#
_cell.length_a   1.000
_cell.length_b   1.000
_cell.length_c   1.000
_cell.angle_alpha   90.00
_cell.angle_beta   90.00
_cell.angle_gamma   90.00
#
_symmetry.space_group_name_H-M   'P 1'
#
loop_
_entity.id
_entity.type
_entity.pdbx_description
1 polymer ?
#
loop_
_entity_poly.entity_id
_entity_poly.type
_entity_poly.pdbx_seq_one_letter_code
_entity_poly.pdbx_strand_id
1 'polypeptide(L)'
;MPECICENAGYCAMHRKIMHPVEHDLCRNNPGYFDVFQKGVKDRPARGLGDTVAKITDQTGLKKLADLMHKMGINCGCSGRQKKWNRWFRYKQTVEVGITTAPREQVTLQSTVASLVENRWEPHIFAEPGSNLEGLSNLPIHQNAERLGAWRNWVHCCKTLLDTTRSKYILTVQDDTTIVPGAGEFLESFQWPDGCGMVSLYTPTQYTKKTPGCHRIRTNSLWGACAMLFRRDDLERLMDTKVATNWKGAPFKTRKRPREPWEVANVDTAVGKALREMGLAPFFFSPSLSQHIGATSSIGHKGMGPKRVASKVVADWSVFETTLGPS
;
A
#
# COMPACT_ATOMS: atom_id res chain seq x y z
N MET A 1 -28.03 -4.83 -9.79
CA MET A 1 -26.86 -4.91 -8.89
C MET A 1 -26.76 -3.59 -8.15
N PRO A 2 -26.29 -3.53 -6.89
CA PRO A 2 -26.02 -2.24 -6.27
C PRO A 2 -24.99 -1.49 -7.13
N GLU A 3 -25.21 -0.21 -7.38
CA GLU A 3 -24.30 0.66 -8.13
C GLU A 3 -23.75 1.75 -7.19
N CYS A 4 -22.64 2.38 -7.58
CA CYS A 4 -22.11 3.50 -6.82
C CYS A 4 -23.07 4.69 -6.87
N ILE A 5 -23.71 5.01 -5.74
CA ILE A 5 -24.65 6.15 -5.60
C ILE A 5 -23.97 7.45 -5.11
N CYS A 6 -22.65 7.48 -4.99
CA CYS A 6 -21.96 8.65 -4.44
C CYS A 6 -21.99 9.78 -5.47
N GLU A 7 -22.55 10.93 -5.11
CA GLU A 7 -22.66 12.09 -6.03
C GLU A 7 -21.30 12.77 -6.24
N ASN A 8 -20.54 12.97 -5.15
CA ASN A 8 -19.28 13.70 -5.12
C ASN A 8 -18.08 12.80 -4.77
N ALA A 9 -16.92 13.12 -5.34
CA ALA A 9 -15.66 12.55 -4.91
C ALA A 9 -15.27 13.03 -3.50
N GLY A 10 -14.45 12.26 -2.79
CA GLY A 10 -13.93 12.63 -1.46
C GLY A 10 -14.54 11.82 -0.31
N TYR A 11 -15.78 11.34 -0.44
CA TYR A 11 -16.42 10.54 0.60
C TYR A 11 -17.46 9.56 0.04
N CYS A 12 -17.36 8.29 0.44
CA CYS A 12 -18.35 7.28 0.13
C CYS A 12 -19.38 7.19 1.26
N ALA A 13 -20.59 7.69 1.04
CA ALA A 13 -21.67 7.68 2.04
C ALA A 13 -22.10 6.26 2.42
N MET A 14 -22.12 5.35 1.44
CA MET A 14 -22.49 3.94 1.63
C MET A 14 -21.60 3.23 2.65
N HIS A 15 -20.30 3.55 2.64
CA HIS A 15 -19.30 2.90 3.49
C HIS A 15 -18.69 3.83 4.54
N ARG A 16 -19.22 5.05 4.63
CA ARG A 16 -18.80 6.12 5.54
C ARG A 16 -17.29 6.36 5.59
N LYS A 17 -16.63 6.39 4.42
CA LYS A 17 -15.16 6.50 4.33
C LYS A 17 -14.70 7.54 3.33
N ILE A 18 -13.54 8.13 3.58
CA ILE A 18 -12.85 8.99 2.62
C ILE A 18 -12.49 8.15 1.40
N MET A 19 -12.75 8.69 0.21
CA MET A 19 -12.45 8.03 -1.06
C MET A 19 -11.78 9.03 -1.99
N HIS A 20 -10.59 8.71 -2.46
CA HIS A 20 -9.89 9.60 -3.37
C HIS A 20 -10.66 9.70 -4.70
N PRO A 21 -10.70 10.86 -5.40
CA PRO A 21 -11.42 11.00 -6.68
C PRO A 21 -11.11 9.91 -7.71
N VAL A 22 -9.86 9.46 -7.81
CA VAL A 22 -9.45 8.35 -8.70
C VAL A 22 -10.10 7.02 -8.31
N GLU A 23 -10.17 6.71 -7.01
CA GLU A 23 -10.84 5.49 -6.54
C GLU A 23 -12.34 5.57 -6.73
N HIS A 24 -12.91 6.76 -6.56
CA HIS A 24 -14.31 7.02 -6.83
C HIS A 24 -14.65 6.84 -8.31
N ASP A 25 -13.77 7.29 -9.21
CA ASP A 25 -13.90 7.08 -10.65
C ASP A 25 -13.85 5.58 -11.01
N LEU A 26 -12.90 4.82 -10.44
CA LEU A 26 -12.84 3.36 -10.59
C LEU A 26 -14.13 2.70 -10.08
N CYS A 27 -14.60 3.10 -8.90
CA CYS A 27 -15.83 2.60 -8.28
C CYS A 27 -17.08 2.85 -9.14
N ARG A 28 -17.16 4.00 -9.83
CA ARG A 28 -18.30 4.36 -10.69
C ARG A 28 -18.22 3.71 -12.07
N ASN A 29 -17.02 3.62 -12.65
CA ASN A 29 -16.84 3.26 -14.06
C ASN A 29 -16.36 1.83 -14.28
N ASN A 30 -16.02 1.08 -13.22
CA ASN A 30 -15.59 -0.31 -13.30
C ASN A 30 -16.43 -1.19 -12.36
N PRO A 31 -17.49 -1.85 -12.86
CA PRO A 31 -18.40 -2.65 -12.05
C PRO A 31 -17.71 -3.71 -11.19
N GLY A 32 -16.69 -4.40 -11.71
CA GLY A 32 -15.96 -5.39 -10.91
C GLY A 32 -15.14 -4.76 -9.77
N TYR A 33 -14.60 -3.55 -9.98
CA TYR A 33 -13.92 -2.83 -8.89
C TYR A 33 -14.91 -2.50 -7.76
N PHE A 34 -16.14 -2.09 -8.08
CA PHE A 34 -17.18 -1.87 -7.10
C PHE A 34 -17.49 -3.13 -6.28
N ASP A 35 -17.58 -4.29 -6.93
CA ASP A 35 -17.84 -5.57 -6.25
C ASP A 35 -16.69 -5.97 -5.32
N VAL A 36 -15.44 -5.89 -5.78
CA VAL A 36 -14.25 -6.13 -4.94
C VAL A 36 -14.24 -5.19 -3.74
N PHE A 37 -14.56 -3.91 -3.98
CA PHE A 37 -14.63 -2.91 -2.94
C PHE A 37 -15.74 -3.19 -1.93
N GLN A 38 -16.96 -3.51 -2.38
CA GLN A 38 -18.09 -3.85 -1.52
C GLN A 38 -17.80 -5.10 -0.69
N LYS A 39 -17.26 -6.14 -1.32
CA LYS A 39 -16.85 -7.39 -0.65
C LYS A 39 -15.78 -7.08 0.38
N GLY A 40 -14.76 -6.33 0.00
CA GLY A 40 -13.68 -5.89 0.90
C GLY A 40 -14.20 -5.14 2.12
N VAL A 41 -15.25 -4.31 1.99
CA VAL A 41 -15.86 -3.61 3.14
C VAL A 41 -16.75 -4.52 3.98
N LYS A 42 -17.56 -5.39 3.37
CA LYS A 42 -18.45 -6.32 4.09
C LYS A 42 -17.66 -7.40 4.85
N ASP A 43 -16.65 -7.97 4.19
CA ASP A 43 -15.92 -9.13 4.68
C ASP A 43 -14.60 -8.76 5.38
N ARG A 44 -14.35 -7.46 5.64
CA ARG A 44 -13.11 -6.92 6.24
C ARG A 44 -12.46 -7.90 7.22
N PRO A 45 -11.31 -8.49 6.89
CA PRO A 45 -10.75 -9.54 7.72
C PRO A 45 -10.41 -9.00 9.13
N ALA A 46 -10.59 -9.84 10.15
CA ALA A 46 -10.46 -9.41 11.54
C ALA A 46 -9.00 -9.05 11.87
N ARG A 47 -8.77 -7.89 12.51
CA ARG A 47 -7.40 -7.46 12.88
C ARG A 47 -6.87 -8.15 14.14
N GLY A 48 -7.78 -8.62 14.97
CA GLY A 48 -7.49 -9.36 16.20
C GLY A 48 -8.76 -9.98 16.78
N LEU A 49 -8.63 -10.55 17.98
CA LEU A 49 -9.71 -11.28 18.64
C LEU A 49 -11.00 -10.46 18.80
N GLY A 50 -10.87 -9.16 19.08
CA GLY A 50 -12.03 -8.28 19.26
C GLY A 50 -12.90 -8.20 18.00
N ASP A 51 -12.28 -8.03 16.82
CA ASP A 51 -12.99 -8.01 15.54
C ASP A 51 -13.62 -9.38 15.23
N THR A 52 -12.94 -10.48 15.55
CA THR A 52 -13.48 -11.84 15.38
C THR A 52 -14.72 -12.06 16.22
N VAL A 53 -14.68 -11.67 17.50
CA VAL A 53 -15.84 -11.80 18.39
C VAL A 53 -16.98 -10.89 17.94
N ALA A 54 -16.68 -9.68 17.48
CA ALA A 54 -17.69 -8.78 16.93
C ALA A 54 -18.38 -9.38 15.69
N LYS A 55 -17.64 -10.02 14.78
CA LYS A 55 -18.21 -10.71 13.61
C LYS A 55 -19.10 -11.88 14.01
N ILE A 56 -18.65 -12.74 14.92
CA ILE A 56 -19.45 -13.88 15.41
C ILE A 56 -20.74 -13.37 16.09
N THR A 57 -20.64 -12.30 16.88
CA THR A 57 -21.79 -11.68 17.58
C THR A 57 -22.80 -11.06 16.60
N ASP A 58 -22.31 -10.48 15.50
CA ASP A 58 -23.14 -9.93 14.41
C ASP A 58 -23.87 -11.05 13.67
N GLN A 59 -23.15 -12.12 13.28
CA GLN A 59 -23.69 -13.28 12.56
C GLN A 59 -24.71 -14.09 13.39
N THR A 60 -24.50 -14.19 14.70
CA THR A 60 -25.42 -14.88 15.62
C THR A 60 -26.64 -14.04 16.00
N GLY A 61 -26.73 -12.78 15.56
CA GLY A 61 -27.83 -11.87 15.88
C GLY A 61 -27.78 -11.27 17.30
N LEU A 62 -26.81 -11.68 18.12
CA LEU A 62 -26.61 -11.16 19.49
C LEU A 62 -26.31 -9.67 19.52
N LYS A 63 -25.78 -9.11 18.44
CA LYS A 63 -25.56 -7.65 18.32
C LYS A 63 -26.85 -6.85 18.43
N LYS A 64 -27.97 -7.36 17.91
CA LYS A 64 -29.28 -6.70 18.02
C LYS A 64 -29.72 -6.57 19.48
N LEU A 65 -29.42 -7.58 20.30
CA LEU A 65 -29.68 -7.56 21.73
C LEU A 65 -28.79 -6.53 22.44
N ALA A 66 -27.50 -6.47 22.10
CA ALA A 66 -26.59 -5.48 22.65
C ALA A 66 -27.00 -4.04 22.29
N ASP A 67 -27.43 -3.80 21.05
CA ASP A 67 -27.94 -2.50 20.59
C ASP A 67 -29.22 -2.09 21.32
N LEU A 68 -30.12 -3.06 21.57
CA LEU A 68 -31.34 -2.84 22.37
C LEU A 68 -31.00 -2.47 23.81
N MET A 69 -30.08 -3.19 24.46
CA MET A 69 -29.62 -2.88 25.80
C MET A 69 -28.99 -1.49 25.87
N HIS A 70 -28.21 -1.09 24.86
CA HIS A 70 -27.64 0.25 24.79
C HIS A 70 -28.73 1.33 24.67
N LYS A 71 -29.75 1.12 23.82
CA LYS A 71 -30.91 2.02 23.72
C LYS A 71 -31.70 2.12 25.03
N MET A 72 -31.68 1.08 25.85
CA MET A 72 -32.24 1.06 27.21
C MET A 72 -31.31 1.68 28.27
N GLY A 73 -30.23 2.35 27.87
CA GLY A 73 -29.30 3.03 28.78
C GLY A 73 -28.21 2.14 29.38
N ILE A 74 -28.16 0.85 29.03
CA ILE A 74 -27.13 -0.08 29.52
C ILE A 74 -25.94 -0.04 28.57
N ASN A 75 -24.91 0.76 28.90
CA ASN A 75 -23.69 0.79 28.12
C ASN A 75 -22.84 -0.46 28.39
N CYS A 76 -22.95 -1.47 27.52
CA CYS A 76 -22.17 -2.68 27.61
C CYS A 76 -20.66 -2.45 27.43
N GLY A 77 -20.20 -1.31 26.90
CA GLY A 77 -18.78 -1.04 26.62
C GLY A 77 -18.19 -1.88 25.47
N CYS A 78 -19.05 -2.43 24.61
CA CYS A 78 -18.68 -3.41 23.58
C CYS A 78 -17.58 -2.89 22.62
N SER A 79 -17.70 -1.65 22.13
CA SER A 79 -16.69 -1.02 21.26
C SER A 79 -15.34 -0.81 21.96
N GLY A 80 -15.36 -0.50 23.26
CA GLY A 80 -14.14 -0.35 24.06
C GLY A 80 -13.42 -1.69 24.24
N ARG A 81 -14.18 -2.76 24.53
CA ARG A 81 -13.64 -4.14 24.62
C ARG A 81 -13.07 -4.61 23.29
N GLN A 82 -13.77 -4.39 22.19
CA GLN A 82 -13.28 -4.74 20.85
C GLN A 82 -11.91 -4.11 20.57
N LYS A 83 -11.77 -2.80 20.78
CA LYS A 83 -10.49 -2.09 20.60
C LYS A 83 -9.39 -2.64 21.51
N LYS A 84 -9.72 -2.87 22.78
CA LYS A 84 -8.78 -3.39 23.80
C LYS A 84 -8.30 -4.80 23.43
N TRP A 85 -9.20 -5.68 23.00
CA TRP A 85 -8.87 -7.05 22.59
C TRP A 85 -8.10 -7.10 21.28
N ASN A 86 -8.40 -6.24 20.30
CA ASN A 86 -7.58 -6.15 19.10
C ASN A 86 -6.16 -5.68 19.38
N ARG A 87 -5.97 -4.82 20.40
CA ARG A 87 -4.65 -4.37 20.82
C ARG A 87 -3.86 -5.48 21.52
N TRP A 88 -4.51 -6.26 22.38
CA TRP A 88 -3.87 -7.34 23.16
C TRP A 88 -3.66 -8.62 22.37
N PHE A 89 -4.63 -8.99 21.53
CA PHE A 89 -4.66 -10.24 20.76
C PHE A 89 -4.71 -9.92 19.27
N ARG A 90 -3.74 -9.12 18.82
CA ARG A 90 -3.57 -8.79 17.40
C ARG A 90 -3.13 -10.03 16.64
N TYR A 91 -3.72 -10.26 15.47
CA TYR A 91 -3.26 -11.35 14.60
C TYR A 91 -1.93 -10.98 13.94
N LYS A 92 -0.97 -11.90 14.02
CA LYS A 92 0.38 -11.73 13.48
C LYS A 92 0.30 -11.37 12.00
N GLN A 93 0.87 -10.22 11.65
CA GLN A 93 1.03 -9.80 10.26
C GLN A 93 2.32 -10.43 9.72
N THR A 94 2.31 -10.96 8.50
CA THR A 94 3.56 -11.40 7.87
C THR A 94 4.26 -10.29 7.11
N VAL A 95 3.55 -9.20 6.85
CA VAL A 95 4.02 -8.01 6.12
C VAL A 95 4.13 -6.81 7.07
N GLU A 96 5.31 -6.21 7.12
CA GLU A 96 5.52 -4.88 7.69
C GLU A 96 5.37 -3.81 6.62
N VAL A 97 4.80 -2.65 6.92
CA VAL A 97 4.57 -1.59 5.93
C VAL A 97 5.24 -0.29 6.32
N GLY A 98 6.02 0.29 5.40
CA GLY A 98 6.59 1.63 5.53
C GLY A 98 6.08 2.56 4.45
N ILE A 99 5.62 3.75 4.83
CA ILE A 99 5.20 4.81 3.90
C ILE A 99 6.24 5.91 3.92
N THR A 100 6.73 6.33 2.76
CA THR A 100 7.51 7.57 2.64
C THR A 100 6.61 8.71 2.18
N THR A 101 6.63 9.85 2.88
CA THR A 101 5.81 11.02 2.56
C THR A 101 6.64 12.31 2.56
N ALA A 102 6.19 13.28 1.77
CA ALA A 102 6.78 14.62 1.70
C ALA A 102 5.66 15.68 1.61
N PRO A 103 5.95 16.97 1.88
CA PRO A 103 4.99 18.04 1.64
C PRO A 103 4.49 18.05 0.19
N ARG A 104 3.18 18.15 0.01
CA ARG A 104 2.50 18.18 -1.28
C ARG A 104 1.34 19.15 -1.26
N GLU A 105 1.07 19.79 -2.39
CA GLU A 105 -0.09 20.64 -2.59
C GLU A 105 -1.40 19.84 -2.49
N GLN A 106 -1.46 18.71 -3.21
CA GLN A 106 -2.54 17.75 -3.07
C GLN A 106 -2.16 16.69 -2.02
N VAL A 107 -2.83 16.76 -0.87
CA VAL A 107 -2.65 15.82 0.23
C VAL A 107 -3.25 14.46 -0.16
N THR A 108 -2.43 13.41 -0.12
CA THR A 108 -2.81 12.04 -0.51
C THR A 108 -2.51 10.98 0.57
N LEU A 109 -1.68 11.33 1.57
CA LEU A 109 -1.22 10.41 2.62
C LEU A 109 -2.36 9.72 3.36
N GLN A 110 -3.41 10.46 3.74
CA GLN A 110 -4.54 9.95 4.49
C GLN A 110 -5.30 8.86 3.71
N SER A 111 -5.47 9.04 2.40
CA SER A 111 -6.09 8.03 1.52
C SER A 111 -5.22 6.78 1.42
N THR A 112 -3.91 6.96 1.24
CA THR A 112 -2.93 5.87 1.22
C THR A 112 -2.98 5.06 2.52
N VAL A 113 -2.88 5.73 3.68
CA VAL A 113 -2.95 5.10 5.00
C VAL A 113 -4.29 4.37 5.19
N ALA A 114 -5.41 4.99 4.83
CA ALA A 114 -6.72 4.36 4.96
C ALA A 114 -6.81 3.04 4.17
N SER A 115 -6.28 3.01 2.95
CA SER A 115 -6.26 1.79 2.12
C SER A 115 -5.39 0.67 2.69
N LEU A 116 -4.27 1.02 3.36
CA LEU A 116 -3.39 0.05 4.01
C LEU A 116 -4.02 -0.52 5.28
N VAL A 117 -4.66 0.33 6.09
CA VAL A 117 -5.40 -0.09 7.30
C VAL A 117 -6.57 -1.00 6.93
N GLU A 118 -7.26 -0.74 5.82
CA GLU A 118 -8.31 -1.62 5.30
C GLU A 118 -7.77 -3.01 4.91
N ASN A 119 -6.50 -3.09 4.52
CA ASN A 119 -5.77 -4.34 4.26
C ASN A 119 -5.08 -4.92 5.51
N ARG A 120 -5.48 -4.49 6.72
CA ARG A 120 -4.99 -4.95 8.04
C ARG A 120 -3.55 -4.58 8.40
N TRP A 121 -2.91 -3.74 7.60
CA TRP A 121 -1.58 -3.25 7.90
C TRP A 121 -1.63 -2.00 8.79
N GLU A 122 -0.62 -1.86 9.64
CA GLU A 122 -0.41 -0.67 10.46
C GLU A 122 0.90 -0.03 10.00
N PRO A 123 0.84 0.98 9.11
CA PRO A 123 2.05 1.47 8.46
C PRO A 123 2.88 2.37 9.38
N HIS A 124 4.21 2.21 9.27
CA HIS A 124 5.19 3.17 9.76
C HIS A 124 5.31 4.34 8.78
N ILE A 125 5.16 5.57 9.23
CA ILE A 125 5.18 6.77 8.38
C ILE A 125 6.53 7.47 8.51
N PHE A 126 7.29 7.55 7.42
CA PHE A 126 8.58 8.22 7.30
C PHE A 126 8.40 9.58 6.62
N ALA A 127 8.29 10.62 7.43
CA ALA A 127 7.83 11.93 7.01
C ALA A 127 8.97 12.94 6.85
N GLU A 128 9.08 13.55 5.68
CA GLU A 128 9.90 14.75 5.49
C GLU A 128 9.34 15.95 6.28
N PRO A 129 10.18 16.94 6.64
CA PRO A 129 9.72 18.17 7.28
C PRO A 129 8.57 18.83 6.52
N GLY A 130 7.50 19.20 7.23
CA GLY A 130 6.32 19.87 6.68
C GLY A 130 5.25 18.95 6.05
N SER A 131 5.40 17.62 6.14
CA SER A 131 4.37 16.69 5.66
C SER A 131 3.08 16.84 6.48
N ASN A 132 1.91 16.69 5.84
CA ASN A 132 0.62 16.76 6.55
C ASN A 132 0.32 15.43 7.27
N LEU A 133 0.44 15.43 8.60
CA LEU A 133 0.22 14.27 9.47
C LEU A 133 -1.09 14.32 10.26
N GLU A 134 -2.01 15.21 9.88
CA GLU A 134 -3.28 15.39 10.59
C GLU A 134 -4.07 14.07 10.64
N GLY A 135 -4.54 13.72 11.85
CA GLY A 135 -5.34 12.52 12.10
C GLY A 135 -4.57 11.19 12.14
N LEU A 136 -3.23 11.21 12.07
CA LEU A 136 -2.39 10.00 11.98
C LEU A 136 -1.57 9.71 13.26
N SER A 137 -1.81 10.45 14.34
CA SER A 137 -1.02 10.38 15.59
C SER A 137 -1.07 9.03 16.31
N ASN A 138 -1.98 8.15 15.92
CA ASN A 138 -2.11 6.79 16.47
C ASN A 138 -1.27 5.75 15.71
N LEU A 139 -0.47 6.15 14.72
CA LEU A 139 0.42 5.28 13.95
C LEU A 139 1.89 5.54 14.32
N PRO A 140 2.81 4.60 14.05
CA PRO A 140 4.24 4.84 14.21
C PRO A 140 4.71 5.92 13.23
N ILE A 141 5.09 7.10 13.75
CA ILE A 141 5.59 8.22 12.95
C ILE A 141 7.09 8.41 13.20
N HIS A 142 7.85 8.40 12.10
CA HIS A 142 9.27 8.69 12.02
C HIS A 142 9.42 10.02 11.27
N GLN A 143 9.42 11.11 12.02
CA GLN A 143 9.54 12.44 11.44
C GLN A 143 11.01 12.85 11.32
N ASN A 144 11.46 13.09 10.08
CA ASN A 144 12.82 13.49 9.81
C ASN A 144 13.05 14.93 10.28
N ALA A 145 14.19 15.17 10.94
CA ALA A 145 14.60 16.51 11.38
C ALA A 145 15.00 17.41 10.20
N GLU A 146 15.56 16.81 9.15
CA GLU A 146 16.00 17.49 7.94
C GLU A 146 15.41 16.83 6.70
N ARG A 147 15.51 17.52 5.56
CA ARG A 147 15.02 16.99 4.29
C ARG A 147 15.97 15.93 3.76
N LEU A 148 15.54 14.66 3.75
CA LEU A 148 16.33 13.54 3.23
C LEU A 148 16.18 13.37 1.71
N GLY A 149 15.00 13.67 1.17
CA GLY A 149 14.66 13.43 -0.23
C GLY A 149 14.30 11.98 -0.52
N ALA A 150 13.79 11.74 -1.73
CA ALA A 150 13.10 10.49 -2.08
C ALA A 150 13.95 9.22 -1.84
N TRP A 151 15.20 9.21 -2.28
CA TRP A 151 16.07 8.04 -2.11
C TRP A 151 16.45 7.81 -0.65
N ARG A 152 16.95 8.84 0.04
CA ARG A 152 17.47 8.68 1.40
C ARG A 152 16.34 8.41 2.41
N ASN A 153 15.17 9.02 2.23
CA ASN A 153 14.01 8.71 3.06
C ASN A 153 13.53 7.27 2.86
N TRP A 154 13.56 6.76 1.61
CA TRP A 154 13.27 5.35 1.33
C TRP A 154 14.30 4.39 1.95
N VAL A 155 15.59 4.71 1.90
CA VAL A 155 16.64 3.93 2.59
C VAL A 155 16.45 3.98 4.11
N HIS A 156 16.14 5.15 4.68
CA HIS A 156 15.86 5.31 6.10
C HIS A 156 14.67 4.44 6.53
N CYS A 157 13.59 4.45 5.74
CA CYS A 157 12.43 3.58 5.90
C CYS A 157 12.82 2.10 5.92
N CYS A 158 13.54 1.63 4.90
CA CYS A 158 13.94 0.22 4.81
C CYS A 158 14.79 -0.22 6.00
N LYS A 159 15.84 0.53 6.33
CA LYS A 159 16.75 0.20 7.44
C LYS A 159 16.03 0.17 8.78
N THR A 160 15.20 1.18 9.05
CA THR A 160 14.43 1.24 10.30
C THR A 160 13.50 0.04 10.44
N LEU A 161 12.78 -0.34 9.38
CA LEU A 161 11.92 -1.52 9.40
C LEU A 161 12.72 -2.82 9.56
N LEU A 162 13.88 -2.92 8.92
CA LEU A 162 14.77 -4.07 9.07
C LEU A 162 15.25 -4.24 10.52
N ASP A 163 15.65 -3.14 11.15
CA ASP A 163 16.21 -3.12 12.50
C ASP A 163 15.15 -3.32 13.60
N THR A 164 13.96 -2.74 13.42
CA THR A 164 12.95 -2.63 14.48
C THR A 164 11.84 -3.67 14.40
N THR A 165 11.71 -4.38 13.27
CA THR A 165 10.63 -5.34 13.05
C THR A 165 11.17 -6.71 12.63
N ARG A 166 10.33 -7.75 12.69
CA ARG A 166 10.73 -9.15 12.39
C ARG A 166 9.80 -9.85 11.39
N SER A 167 8.92 -9.09 10.73
CA SER A 167 7.96 -9.61 9.75
C SER A 167 8.67 -10.21 8.54
N LYS A 168 8.12 -11.29 7.97
CA LYS A 168 8.74 -12.06 6.85
C LYS A 168 8.90 -11.21 5.59
N TYR A 169 7.97 -10.31 5.37
CA TYR A 169 7.94 -9.42 4.21
C TYR A 169 7.92 -7.96 4.66
N ILE A 170 8.46 -7.09 3.81
CA ILE A 170 8.42 -5.64 3.98
C ILE A 170 7.82 -5.03 2.72
N LEU A 171 6.78 -4.21 2.89
CA LEU A 171 6.15 -3.44 1.84
C LEU A 171 6.50 -1.95 2.02
N THR A 172 7.16 -1.37 1.02
CA THR A 172 7.40 0.07 0.97
C THR A 172 6.39 0.74 0.05
N VAL A 173 5.75 1.82 0.50
CA VAL A 173 4.67 2.52 -0.20
C VAL A 173 4.95 4.02 -0.27
N GLN A 174 4.59 4.68 -1.37
CA GLN A 174 4.60 6.14 -1.49
C GLN A 174 3.25 6.72 -1.07
N ASP A 175 3.26 7.94 -0.53
CA ASP A 175 2.09 8.61 0.05
C ASP A 175 0.93 8.88 -0.92
N ASP A 176 1.12 8.66 -2.22
CA ASP A 176 0.14 8.83 -3.29
C ASP A 176 -0.28 7.51 -3.95
N THR A 177 -0.31 6.42 -3.20
CA THR A 177 -0.65 5.08 -3.70
C THR A 177 -1.68 4.40 -2.81
N THR A 178 -2.84 4.05 -3.35
CA THR A 178 -3.85 3.27 -2.63
C THR A 178 -3.81 1.79 -3.00
N ILE A 179 -4.08 0.92 -2.03
CA ILE A 179 -4.09 -0.54 -2.21
C ILE A 179 -5.52 -1.04 -2.34
N VAL A 180 -5.76 -1.97 -3.28
CA VAL A 180 -7.07 -2.58 -3.48
C VAL A 180 -7.52 -3.38 -2.24
N PRO A 181 -8.78 -3.27 -1.80
CA PRO A 181 -9.29 -4.09 -0.69
C PRO A 181 -9.15 -5.60 -0.94
N GLY A 182 -8.60 -6.32 0.04
CA GLY A 182 -8.36 -7.77 -0.05
C GLY A 182 -6.93 -8.14 -0.45
N ALA A 183 -6.11 -7.18 -0.87
CA ALA A 183 -4.71 -7.43 -1.22
C ALA A 183 -3.90 -7.97 -0.03
N GLY A 184 -4.18 -7.51 1.18
CA GLY A 184 -3.53 -8.02 2.38
C GLY A 184 -3.74 -9.52 2.56
N GLU A 185 -4.97 -10.00 2.44
CA GLU A 185 -5.31 -11.42 2.53
C GLU A 185 -4.73 -12.24 1.37
N PHE A 186 -4.82 -11.72 0.15
CA PHE A 186 -4.23 -12.34 -1.03
C PHE A 186 -2.70 -12.53 -0.88
N LEU A 187 -2.00 -11.55 -0.33
CA LEU A 187 -0.54 -11.61 -0.17
C LEU A 187 -0.08 -12.59 0.93
N GLU A 188 -0.94 -12.94 1.89
CA GLU A 188 -0.63 -13.95 2.90
C GLU A 188 -0.50 -15.36 2.28
N SER A 189 -1.24 -15.64 1.21
CA SER A 189 -1.19 -16.90 0.46
C SER A 189 -0.38 -16.85 -0.83
N PHE A 190 0.19 -15.69 -1.16
CA PHE A 190 0.94 -15.49 -2.39
C PHE A 190 2.23 -16.33 -2.45
N GLN A 191 2.36 -17.10 -3.53
CA GLN A 191 3.55 -17.89 -3.82
C GLN A 191 4.58 -17.04 -4.58
N TRP A 192 5.77 -16.90 -4.01
CA TRP A 192 6.84 -16.09 -4.58
C TRP A 192 7.46 -16.79 -5.80
N PRO A 193 7.55 -16.11 -6.97
CA PRO A 193 8.21 -16.68 -8.14
C PRO A 193 9.71 -16.87 -7.93
N ASP A 194 10.28 -17.87 -8.61
CA ASP A 194 11.73 -18.09 -8.61
C ASP A 194 12.50 -16.89 -9.19
N GLY A 195 13.62 -16.56 -8.55
CA GLY A 195 14.46 -15.41 -8.93
C GLY A 195 13.78 -14.04 -8.74
N CYS A 196 12.65 -13.99 -8.03
CA CYS A 196 12.00 -12.75 -7.63
C CYS A 196 12.77 -12.10 -6.48
N GLY A 197 13.18 -10.85 -6.66
CA GLY A 197 13.75 -10.05 -5.56
C GLY A 197 12.81 -8.96 -5.05
N MET A 198 11.77 -8.64 -5.81
CA MET A 198 10.65 -7.84 -5.33
C MET A 198 9.41 -8.09 -6.18
N VAL A 199 8.25 -7.87 -5.58
CA VAL A 199 6.96 -7.80 -6.28
C VAL A 199 6.40 -6.40 -6.14
N SER A 200 6.11 -5.73 -7.25
CA SER A 200 5.38 -4.47 -7.22
C SER A 200 3.88 -4.73 -7.22
N LEU A 201 3.19 -4.10 -6.26
CA LEU A 201 1.73 -4.07 -6.20
C LEU A 201 1.15 -3.09 -7.24
N TYR A 202 1.98 -2.16 -7.72
CA TYR A 202 1.62 -1.16 -8.71
C TYR A 202 2.14 -1.53 -10.10
N THR A 203 1.26 -1.57 -11.09
CA THR A 203 1.65 -1.83 -12.47
C THR A 203 1.31 -0.67 -13.40
N PRO A 204 2.32 0.09 -13.89
CA PRO A 204 2.08 1.14 -14.86
C PRO A 204 1.65 0.53 -16.20
N THR A 205 0.89 1.30 -16.99
CA THR A 205 0.31 0.88 -18.29
C THR A 205 1.26 0.10 -19.21
N GLN A 206 2.53 0.50 -19.26
CA GLN A 206 3.56 -0.11 -20.11
C GLN A 206 4.04 -1.50 -19.66
N TYR A 207 3.79 -1.87 -18.40
CA TYR A 207 4.10 -3.20 -17.86
C TYR A 207 2.86 -4.10 -17.77
N THR A 208 1.66 -3.53 -17.92
CA THR A 208 0.40 -4.27 -17.94
C THR A 208 0.43 -5.40 -18.97
N LYS A 209 0.07 -6.61 -18.54
CA LYS A 209 -0.03 -7.80 -19.37
C LYS A 209 -1.50 -8.09 -19.69
N LYS A 210 -1.72 -8.78 -20.82
CA LYS A 210 -3.06 -9.28 -21.16
C LYS A 210 -3.48 -10.41 -20.22
N THR A 211 -2.55 -11.29 -19.90
CA THR A 211 -2.76 -12.42 -19.00
C THR A 211 -2.69 -11.96 -17.54
N PRO A 212 -3.68 -12.33 -16.71
CA PRO A 212 -3.58 -12.17 -15.28
C PRO A 212 -2.38 -12.93 -14.70
N GLY A 213 -1.79 -12.40 -13.62
CA GLY A 213 -0.71 -13.06 -12.89
C GLY A 213 0.39 -12.12 -12.40
N CYS A 214 1.43 -12.70 -11.83
CA CYS A 214 2.65 -12.01 -11.40
C CYS A 214 3.76 -12.20 -12.43
N HIS A 215 4.18 -11.13 -13.10
CA HIS A 215 5.02 -11.20 -14.30
C HIS A 215 6.40 -10.62 -14.07
N ARG A 216 7.44 -11.33 -14.50
CA ARG A 216 8.82 -10.82 -14.52
C ARG A 216 8.94 -9.65 -15.49
N ILE A 217 9.52 -8.55 -15.04
CA ILE A 217 9.81 -7.38 -15.90
C ILE A 217 11.31 -7.28 -16.16
N ARG A 218 11.67 -7.13 -17.44
CA ARG A 218 13.06 -6.91 -17.88
C ARG A 218 13.18 -5.48 -18.40
N THR A 219 13.79 -4.60 -17.61
CA THR A 219 14.04 -3.20 -17.99
C THR A 219 15.32 -2.66 -17.34
N ASN A 220 15.95 -1.70 -18.00
CA ASN A 220 17.11 -0.97 -17.48
C ASN A 220 16.73 0.19 -16.56
N SER A 221 15.49 0.68 -16.70
CA SER A 221 14.92 1.78 -15.92
C SER A 221 13.54 1.34 -15.48
N LEU A 222 13.44 0.93 -14.23
CA LEU A 222 12.18 0.47 -13.66
C LEU A 222 11.29 1.66 -13.34
N TRP A 223 9.99 1.49 -13.56
CA TRP A 223 8.95 2.44 -13.16
C TRP A 223 8.07 1.78 -12.11
N GLY A 224 7.79 2.47 -11.00
CA GLY A 224 6.79 1.99 -10.04
C GLY A 224 7.29 1.87 -8.61
N ALA A 225 8.01 2.88 -8.12
CA ALA A 225 8.37 2.99 -6.69
C ALA A 225 7.15 3.17 -5.76
N CYS A 226 5.92 3.10 -6.29
CA CYS A 226 4.66 3.34 -5.61
C CYS A 226 4.37 2.33 -4.50
N ALA A 227 4.52 1.03 -4.78
CA ALA A 227 4.30 -0.04 -3.79
C ALA A 227 5.14 -1.27 -4.16
N MET A 228 6.15 -1.56 -3.34
CA MET A 228 7.12 -2.64 -3.57
C MET A 228 7.20 -3.55 -2.34
N LEU A 229 6.89 -4.83 -2.54
CA LEU A 229 6.96 -5.89 -1.55
C LEU A 229 8.27 -6.66 -1.72
N PHE A 230 8.97 -6.89 -0.60
CA PHE A 230 10.23 -7.61 -0.53
C PHE A 230 10.13 -8.77 0.46
N ARG A 231 10.86 -9.85 0.19
CA ARG A 231 11.29 -10.76 1.27
C ARG A 231 12.31 -10.01 2.11
N ARG A 232 12.23 -10.16 3.44
CA ARG A 232 13.15 -9.49 4.37
C ARG A 232 14.61 -9.70 3.98
N ASP A 233 15.03 -10.95 3.82
CA ASP A 233 16.42 -11.31 3.55
C ASP A 233 16.91 -10.72 2.21
N ASP A 234 16.03 -10.60 1.22
CA ASP A 234 16.38 -9.94 -0.04
C ASP A 234 16.49 -8.43 0.12
N LEU A 235 15.65 -7.80 0.95
CA LEU A 235 15.77 -6.37 1.24
C LEU A 235 17.04 -6.06 2.03
N GLU A 236 17.41 -6.90 3.01
CA GLU A 236 18.67 -6.79 3.75
C GLU A 236 19.86 -6.82 2.79
N ARG A 237 19.94 -7.84 1.94
CA ARG A 237 20.98 -7.96 0.91
C ARG A 237 20.95 -6.78 -0.07
N LEU A 238 19.77 -6.26 -0.41
CA LEU A 238 19.63 -5.10 -1.29
C LEU A 238 20.26 -3.85 -0.67
N MET A 239 20.06 -3.62 0.63
CA MET A 239 20.65 -2.48 1.35
C MET A 239 22.18 -2.48 1.35
N ASP A 240 22.80 -3.65 1.20
CA ASP A 240 24.25 -3.83 1.17
C ASP A 240 24.86 -3.77 -0.24
N THR A 241 24.04 -3.68 -1.29
CA THR A 241 24.53 -3.57 -2.67
C THR A 241 25.31 -2.27 -2.90
N LYS A 242 26.26 -2.30 -3.84
CA LYS A 242 27.01 -1.10 -4.24
C LYS A 242 26.09 -0.02 -4.77
N VAL A 243 25.01 -0.43 -5.45
CA VAL A 243 23.98 0.49 -5.93
C VAL A 243 23.30 1.18 -4.76
N ALA A 244 22.86 0.45 -3.73
CA ALA A 244 22.14 1.07 -2.61
C ALA A 244 23.02 2.05 -1.81
N THR A 245 24.29 1.70 -1.58
CA THR A 245 25.21 2.55 -0.81
C THR A 245 25.70 3.77 -1.59
N ASN A 246 25.86 3.65 -2.91
CA ASN A 246 26.47 4.69 -3.75
C ASN A 246 25.52 5.33 -4.76
N TRP A 247 24.20 5.17 -4.60
CA TRP A 247 23.24 5.73 -5.56
C TRP A 247 23.33 7.26 -5.60
N LYS A 248 23.61 7.79 -6.79
CA LYS A 248 23.71 9.24 -7.07
C LYS A 248 22.60 9.73 -8.01
N GLY A 249 21.53 8.95 -8.18
CA GLY A 249 20.46 9.22 -9.14
C GLY A 249 20.71 8.56 -10.50
N ALA A 250 19.66 8.47 -11.30
CA ALA A 250 19.75 7.94 -12.65
C ALA A 250 20.55 8.91 -13.55
N PRO A 251 21.37 8.40 -14.51
CA PRO A 251 22.09 9.27 -15.43
C PRO A 251 21.10 10.09 -16.26
N PHE A 252 21.19 11.41 -16.14
CA PHE A 252 20.33 12.33 -16.85
C PHE A 252 20.83 12.53 -18.29
N LYS A 253 19.96 12.36 -19.29
CA LYS A 253 20.30 12.75 -20.68
C LYS A 253 20.31 14.27 -20.89
N THR A 254 19.61 15.03 -20.04
CA THR A 254 19.32 16.46 -20.27
C THR A 254 19.36 17.35 -19.01
N ARG A 255 19.68 16.80 -17.83
CA ARG A 255 19.74 17.55 -16.55
C ARG A 255 21.11 17.42 -15.89
N LYS A 256 21.49 18.42 -15.10
CA LYS A 256 22.71 18.41 -14.29
C LYS A 256 22.60 17.30 -13.22
N ARG A 257 23.74 16.71 -12.83
CA ARG A 257 23.79 15.75 -11.71
C ARG A 257 23.22 16.40 -10.44
N PRO A 258 22.62 15.61 -9.52
CA PRO A 258 22.16 16.12 -8.23
C PRO A 258 23.35 16.80 -7.54
N ARG A 259 23.13 18.02 -7.06
CA ARG A 259 24.13 18.80 -6.33
C ARG A 259 23.99 18.50 -4.85
N GLU A 260 22.76 18.32 -4.41
CA GLU A 260 22.43 18.12 -3.01
C GLU A 260 21.93 16.69 -2.73
N PRO A 261 22.24 16.14 -1.54
CA PRO A 261 21.67 14.91 -1.01
C PRO A 261 20.21 14.61 -1.33
N TRP A 262 19.33 15.57 -1.08
CA TRP A 262 17.87 15.43 -1.18
C TRP A 262 17.34 15.47 -2.61
N GLU A 263 18.19 15.83 -3.58
CA GLU A 263 17.85 15.81 -5.00
C GLU A 263 18.00 14.41 -5.62
N VAL A 264 18.61 13.46 -4.90
CA VAL A 264 18.76 12.07 -5.35
C VAL A 264 17.38 11.40 -5.42
N ALA A 265 16.96 11.07 -6.63
CA ALA A 265 15.65 10.49 -6.94
C ALA A 265 15.77 9.13 -7.66
N ASN A 266 14.67 8.67 -8.26
CA ASN A 266 14.58 7.41 -9.04
C ASN A 266 14.82 6.15 -8.20
N VAL A 267 14.08 6.03 -7.10
CA VAL A 267 14.09 4.87 -6.20
C VAL A 267 13.90 3.55 -6.97
N ASP A 268 12.90 3.50 -7.84
CA ASP A 268 12.60 2.35 -8.70
C ASP A 268 13.81 1.91 -9.55
N THR A 269 14.49 2.86 -10.19
CA THR A 269 15.66 2.58 -11.01
C THR A 269 16.84 2.09 -10.17
N ALA A 270 17.04 2.65 -8.98
CA ALA A 270 18.06 2.20 -8.03
C ALA A 270 17.78 0.75 -7.59
N VAL A 271 16.56 0.48 -7.14
CA VAL A 271 16.11 -0.87 -6.74
C VAL A 271 16.29 -1.87 -7.88
N GLY A 272 15.83 -1.55 -9.10
CA GLY A 272 16.00 -2.42 -10.26
C GLY A 272 17.45 -2.68 -10.65
N LYS A 273 18.38 -1.77 -10.37
CA LYS A 273 19.82 -1.99 -10.54
C LYS A 273 20.40 -2.85 -9.43
N ALA A 274 20.03 -2.59 -8.17
CA ALA A 274 20.47 -3.38 -7.02
C ALA A 274 20.02 -4.85 -7.13
N LEU A 275 18.76 -5.09 -7.52
CA LEU A 275 18.25 -6.45 -7.77
C LEU A 275 19.07 -7.19 -8.83
N ARG A 276 19.49 -6.51 -9.90
CA ARG A 276 20.34 -7.12 -10.94
C ARG A 276 21.73 -7.46 -10.42
N GLU A 277 22.32 -6.62 -9.58
CA GLU A 277 23.59 -6.91 -8.90
C GLU A 277 23.49 -8.20 -8.07
N MET A 278 22.32 -8.47 -7.49
CA MET A 278 22.03 -9.68 -6.73
C MET A 278 21.61 -10.90 -7.59
N GLY A 279 21.52 -10.76 -8.92
CA GLY A 279 21.00 -11.81 -9.81
C GLY A 279 19.49 -12.02 -9.73
N LEU A 280 18.75 -11.10 -9.11
CA LEU A 280 17.29 -11.15 -8.95
C LEU A 280 16.57 -10.25 -9.96
N ALA A 281 15.27 -10.45 -10.10
CA ALA A 281 14.42 -9.65 -10.98
C ALA A 281 13.19 -9.08 -10.26
N PRO A 282 12.68 -7.94 -10.73
CA PRO A 282 11.41 -7.41 -10.25
C PRO A 282 10.23 -8.08 -10.98
N PHE A 283 9.16 -8.29 -10.24
CA PHE A 283 7.90 -8.85 -10.74
C PHE A 283 6.75 -7.87 -10.49
N PHE A 284 5.73 -7.91 -11.34
CA PHE A 284 4.61 -6.96 -11.34
C PHE A 284 3.29 -7.72 -11.50
N PHE A 285 2.28 -7.38 -10.71
CA PHE A 285 0.95 -7.94 -10.87
C PHE A 285 0.22 -7.32 -12.06
N SER A 286 -0.37 -8.14 -12.90
CA SER A 286 -1.33 -7.67 -13.90
C SER A 286 -2.62 -8.46 -13.67
N PRO A 287 -3.77 -7.84 -13.40
CA PRO A 287 -3.97 -6.41 -13.14
C PRO A 287 -3.26 -5.91 -11.87
N SER A 288 -3.13 -4.59 -11.72
CA SER A 288 -2.46 -3.94 -10.58
C SER A 288 -3.23 -4.16 -9.27
N LEU A 289 -2.52 -4.40 -8.16
CA LEU A 289 -3.08 -4.48 -6.80
C LEU A 289 -3.14 -3.12 -6.10
N SER A 290 -2.66 -2.07 -6.76
CA SER A 290 -2.69 -0.70 -6.26
C SER A 290 -2.91 0.32 -7.38
N GLN A 291 -3.24 1.55 -6.97
CA GLN A 291 -3.51 2.67 -7.85
C GLN A 291 -2.73 3.90 -7.39
N HIS A 292 -2.02 4.53 -8.33
CA HIS A 292 -1.40 5.83 -8.08
C HIS A 292 -2.46 6.93 -8.16
N ILE A 293 -2.52 7.79 -7.14
CA ILE A 293 -3.57 8.81 -6.97
C ILE A 293 -3.05 10.25 -7.02
N GLY A 294 -1.73 10.47 -6.98
CA GLY A 294 -1.15 11.81 -6.97
C GLY A 294 -1.22 12.51 -8.32
N ALA A 295 -1.81 13.72 -8.38
CA ALA A 295 -1.89 14.48 -9.63
C ALA A 295 -0.55 15.15 -10.02
N THR A 296 0.21 15.57 -9.00
CA THR A 296 1.50 16.27 -9.11
C THR A 296 2.53 15.59 -8.23
N SER A 297 3.76 15.41 -8.72
CA SER A 297 4.84 14.80 -7.93
C SER A 297 5.56 15.85 -7.10
N SER A 298 5.92 15.54 -5.85
CA SER A 298 6.77 16.39 -4.99
C SER A 298 8.19 16.60 -5.56
N ILE A 299 8.58 15.84 -6.58
CA ILE A 299 9.86 15.94 -7.31
C ILE A 299 9.71 16.80 -8.59
N GLY A 300 8.62 17.54 -8.73
CA GLY A 300 8.44 18.55 -9.80
C GLY A 300 8.00 17.99 -11.16
N HIS A 301 7.40 16.80 -11.22
CA HIS A 301 6.71 16.34 -12.43
C HIS A 301 5.31 16.96 -12.49
N LYS A 302 5.03 17.72 -13.55
CA LYS A 302 3.70 18.28 -13.84
C LYS A 302 2.80 17.20 -14.45
N GLY A 303 1.71 16.85 -13.75
CA GLY A 303 0.55 16.13 -14.27
C GLY A 303 0.63 14.59 -14.34
N MET A 304 -0.53 13.95 -14.17
CA MET A 304 -0.75 12.53 -14.50
C MET A 304 -0.79 12.34 -16.02
N GLY A 305 0.36 12.04 -16.63
CA GLY A 305 0.32 11.43 -17.95
C GLY A 305 -0.36 10.04 -17.87
N PRO A 306 -1.09 9.58 -18.91
CA PRO A 306 -1.78 8.27 -18.93
C PRO A 306 -0.85 7.05 -18.72
N LYS A 307 0.46 7.27 -18.71
CA LYS A 307 1.50 6.27 -18.45
C LYS A 307 1.78 6.04 -16.95
N ARG A 308 1.30 6.93 -16.07
CA ARG A 308 1.56 6.91 -14.60
C ARG A 308 0.34 6.49 -13.76
N VAL A 309 -0.75 6.12 -14.41
CA VAL A 309 -1.93 5.51 -13.80
C VAL A 309 -1.88 4.03 -14.15
N ALA A 310 -2.27 3.15 -13.24
CA ALA A 310 -2.45 1.74 -13.61
C ALA A 310 -3.60 1.64 -14.62
N SER A 311 -3.34 1.06 -15.79
CA SER A 311 -4.39 0.91 -16.82
C SER A 311 -5.40 -0.19 -16.49
N LYS A 312 -5.03 -1.10 -15.60
CA LYS A 312 -5.90 -2.15 -15.06
C LYS A 312 -5.63 -2.31 -13.58
N VAL A 313 -6.69 -2.24 -12.79
CA VAL A 313 -6.68 -2.52 -11.35
C VAL A 313 -7.56 -3.75 -11.10
N VAL A 314 -7.22 -4.56 -10.10
CA VAL A 314 -8.02 -5.74 -9.73
C VAL A 314 -9.47 -5.38 -9.56
N ALA A 315 -10.31 -6.15 -10.25
CA ALA A 315 -11.76 -6.06 -10.23
C ALA A 315 -12.42 -7.43 -9.94
N ASP A 316 -11.61 -8.49 -9.84
CA ASP A 316 -12.02 -9.82 -9.38
C ASP A 316 -10.75 -10.53 -8.90
N TRP A 317 -10.80 -11.15 -7.72
CA TRP A 317 -9.66 -11.90 -7.15
C TRP A 317 -9.50 -13.29 -7.79
N SER A 318 -10.55 -13.85 -8.40
CA SER A 318 -10.51 -15.16 -9.08
C SER A 318 -9.46 -15.20 -10.19
N VAL A 319 -9.14 -14.04 -10.77
CA VAL A 319 -8.14 -13.90 -11.84
C VAL A 319 -6.73 -14.32 -11.41
N PHE A 320 -6.47 -14.45 -10.10
CA PHE A 320 -5.20 -14.91 -9.54
C PHE A 320 -5.25 -16.30 -8.91
N GLU A 321 -6.33 -17.06 -9.05
CA GLU A 321 -6.41 -18.43 -8.49
C GLU A 321 -5.24 -19.31 -8.95
N THR A 322 -4.83 -19.19 -10.22
CA THR A 322 -3.65 -19.88 -10.77
C THR A 322 -2.31 -19.42 -10.17
N THR A 323 -2.28 -18.23 -9.58
CA THR A 323 -1.09 -17.66 -8.92
C THR A 323 -0.93 -18.13 -7.48
N LEU A 324 -1.99 -18.70 -6.88
CA LEU A 324 -1.98 -19.22 -5.51
C LEU A 324 -1.50 -20.68 -5.42
N GLY A 325 -1.41 -21.40 -6.56
CA GLY A 325 -1.11 -22.83 -6.61
C GLY A 325 -2.28 -23.69 -6.11
N PRO A 326 -2.28 -25.02 -6.36
CA PRO A 326 -3.24 -25.91 -5.70
C PRO A 326 -3.00 -25.88 -4.19
N SER A 327 -4.07 -25.61 -3.43
CA SER A 327 -4.12 -25.65 -1.96
C SER A 327 -3.83 -27.03 -1.40
#